data_AF-A0A804PWK1-F1
#
_entry.id   AF-A0A804PWK1-F1
#
_cell.length_a   1.000
_cell.length_b   1.000
_cell.length_c   1.000
_cell.angle_alpha   90.00
_cell.angle_beta   90.00
_cell.angle_gamma   90.00
#
_symmetry.space_group_name_H-M   'P 1'
#
loop_
_entity.id
_entity.type
_entity.pdbx_description
1 polymer ?
#
loop_
_entity_poly.entity_id
_entity_poly.type
_entity_poly.pdbx_seq_one_letter_code
_entity_poly.pdbx_strand_id
1 'polypeptide(L)'
;MRAEGCTVQQLLTAEAAAVVKQAVNLARRHRNEQVTPLHVASAMLAAPTGLLRAACLRSHSHPLQCKALERCFNVVLNRLPASAAVASSPLLGGHDHHHHYYPSSLSNALVAAFKRAQAHQRRGSVESQQ
;
A
#
# COMPACT_ATOMS: atom_id res chain seq x y z
N MET A 1 4.64 19.43 -2.80
CA MET A 1 3.71 18.56 -2.04
C MET A 1 4.35 17.21 -1.61
N ARG A 2 5.62 17.16 -1.15
CA ARG A 2 6.29 15.88 -0.74
C ARG A 2 6.20 15.54 0.76
N ALA A 3 5.82 16.50 1.61
CA ALA A 3 5.81 16.31 3.07
C ALA A 3 4.59 15.53 3.60
N GLU A 4 3.49 15.45 2.85
CA GLU A 4 2.22 14.88 3.36
C GLU A 4 2.28 13.36 3.58
N GLY A 5 3.13 12.62 2.85
CA GLY A 5 3.24 11.18 3.04
C GLY A 5 3.86 10.79 4.39
N CYS A 6 4.79 11.62 4.90
CA CYS A 6 5.51 11.34 6.13
C CYS A 6 4.59 11.46 7.36
N THR A 7 3.78 12.52 7.42
CA THR A 7 2.84 12.76 8.53
C THR A 7 1.76 11.69 8.61
N VAL A 8 1.32 11.18 7.47
CA VAL A 8 0.31 10.12 7.41
C VAL A 8 0.83 8.80 7.98
N GLN A 9 2.09 8.45 7.69
CA GLN A 9 2.72 7.23 8.23
C GLN A 9 2.96 7.32 9.74
N GLN A 10 3.24 8.51 10.28
CA GLN A 10 3.50 8.72 11.71
C GLN A 10 2.28 8.44 12.61
N LEU A 11 1.05 8.51 12.08
CA LEU A 11 -0.18 8.25 12.85
C LEU A 11 -0.68 6.79 12.72
N LEU A 12 0.02 5.94 11.96
CA LEU A 12 -0.36 4.54 11.84
C LEU A 12 -0.01 3.77 13.12
N THR A 13 -0.83 2.79 13.48
CA THR A 13 -0.48 1.83 14.53
C THR A 13 0.78 1.05 14.12
N ALA A 14 1.51 0.50 15.09
CA ALA A 14 2.72 -0.28 14.82
C ALA A 14 2.44 -1.46 13.86
N GLU A 15 1.29 -2.11 14.00
CA GLU A 15 0.85 -3.18 13.11
C GLU A 15 0.61 -2.68 11.69
N ALA A 16 -0.12 -1.58 11.52
CA ALA A 16 -0.38 -1.01 10.21
C ALA A 16 0.92 -0.53 9.53
N ALA A 17 1.83 0.10 10.28
CA ALA A 17 3.14 0.49 9.77
C ALA A 17 3.98 -0.71 9.31
N ALA A 18 3.93 -1.83 10.04
CA ALA A 18 4.59 -3.08 9.64
C ALA A 18 4.02 -3.63 8.32
N VAL A 19 2.70 -3.61 8.15
CA VAL A 19 2.05 -4.00 6.88
C VAL A 19 2.48 -3.08 5.74
N VAL A 20 2.54 -1.77 5.94
CA VAL A 20 3.02 -0.81 4.93
C VAL A 20 4.47 -1.07 4.57
N LYS A 21 5.33 -1.39 5.54
CA LYS A 21 6.72 -1.78 5.30
C LYS A 21 6.82 -3.04 4.43
N GLN A 22 5.97 -4.04 4.68
CA GLN A 22 5.90 -5.22 3.81
C GLN A 22 5.40 -4.87 2.40
N ALA A 23 4.41 -3.99 2.29
CA ALA A 23 3.90 -3.52 1.00
C ALA A 23 4.98 -2.77 0.19
N VAL A 24 5.79 -1.94 0.85
CA VAL A 24 6.98 -1.28 0.25
C VAL A 24 7.97 -2.34 -0.24
N ASN A 25 8.26 -3.35 0.57
CA ASN A 25 9.15 -4.46 0.16
C ASN A 25 8.61 -5.21 -1.06
N LEU A 26 7.31 -5.47 -1.11
CA LEU A 26 6.66 -6.08 -2.26
C LEU A 26 6.80 -5.20 -3.50
N ALA A 27 6.50 -3.90 -3.39
CA ALA A 27 6.63 -2.96 -4.51
C ALA A 27 8.06 -2.98 -5.08
N ARG A 28 9.09 -2.93 -4.22
CA ARG A 28 10.49 -3.01 -4.66
C ARG A 28 10.81 -4.33 -5.36
N ARG A 29 10.32 -5.47 -4.87
CA ARG A 29 10.54 -6.79 -5.51
C ARG A 29 9.91 -6.86 -6.90
N HIS A 30 8.76 -6.24 -7.09
CA HIS A 30 8.08 -6.12 -8.38
C HIS A 30 8.61 -4.96 -9.24
N ARG A 31 9.67 -4.25 -8.80
CA ARG A 31 10.24 -3.06 -9.45
C ARG A 31 9.20 -1.96 -9.68
N ASN A 32 8.22 -1.89 -8.77
CA ASN A 32 7.25 -0.81 -8.71
C ASN A 32 7.83 0.32 -7.86
N GLU A 33 7.99 1.49 -8.47
CA GLU A 33 8.47 2.69 -7.77
C GLU A 33 7.42 3.26 -6.80
N GLN A 34 6.14 2.97 -7.07
CA GLN A 34 5.01 3.48 -6.31
C GLN A 34 4.27 2.37 -5.55
N VAL A 35 4.13 2.54 -4.23
CA VAL A 35 3.35 1.65 -3.37
C VAL A 35 1.87 1.98 -3.53
N THR A 36 1.10 1.01 -3.98
CA THR A 36 -0.34 1.15 -4.24
C THR A 36 -1.17 0.44 -3.16
N PRO A 37 -2.48 0.73 -3.05
CA PRO A 37 -3.37 -0.02 -2.16
C PRO A 37 -3.36 -1.53 -2.40
N LEU A 38 -3.09 -1.98 -3.63
CA LEU A 38 -2.99 -3.39 -3.96
C LEU A 38 -1.79 -4.07 -3.28
N HIS A 39 -0.65 -3.38 -3.16
CA HIS A 39 0.50 -3.91 -2.43
C HIS A 39 0.18 -4.08 -0.94
N VAL A 40 -0.56 -3.13 -0.37
CA VAL A 40 -1.02 -3.20 1.03
C VAL A 40 -2.01 -4.34 1.20
N ALA A 41 -3.00 -4.48 0.32
CA ALA A 41 -3.96 -5.58 0.36
C ALA A 41 -3.28 -6.95 0.23
N SER A 42 -2.28 -7.08 -0.66
CA SER A 42 -1.49 -8.29 -0.81
C SER A 42 -0.68 -8.60 0.46
N ALA A 43 -0.03 -7.62 1.07
CA ALA A 43 0.67 -7.79 2.35
C ALA A 43 -0.28 -8.21 3.48
N MET A 44 -1.46 -7.60 3.57
CA MET A 44 -2.48 -7.94 4.56
C MET A 44 -3.01 -9.37 4.39
N LEU A 45 -3.16 -9.84 3.15
CA LEU A 45 -3.65 -11.19 2.86
C LEU A 45 -2.58 -12.27 3.03
N ALA A 46 -1.31 -11.93 2.79
CA ALA A 46 -0.17 -12.84 2.95
C ALA A 46 0.10 -13.19 4.43
N ALA A 47 -0.26 -12.31 5.37
CA ALA A 47 -0.15 -12.60 6.79
C ALA A 47 -1.13 -13.71 7.21
N PRO A 48 -0.67 -14.88 7.69
CA PRO A 48 -1.52 -16.03 7.99
C PRO A 48 -2.53 -15.76 9.11
N THR A 49 -2.19 -14.87 10.05
CA THR A 49 -3.04 -14.42 11.15
C THR A 49 -3.58 -13.00 10.94
N GLY A 50 -3.41 -12.43 9.74
CA GLY A 50 -3.83 -11.06 9.44
C GLY A 50 -5.35 -10.91 9.45
N LEU A 51 -5.83 -9.73 9.85
CA LEU A 51 -7.27 -9.42 9.92
C LEU A 51 -8.01 -9.66 8.60
N LEU A 52 -7.38 -9.34 7.46
CA LEU A 52 -7.99 -9.54 6.14
C LEU A 52 -8.19 -11.03 5.85
N ARG A 53 -7.19 -11.88 6.14
CA ARG A 53 -7.30 -13.33 5.96
C ARG A 53 -8.33 -13.93 6.92
N ALA A 54 -8.32 -13.53 8.18
CA ALA A 54 -9.31 -13.95 9.16
C ALA A 54 -10.73 -13.54 8.73
N ALA A 55 -10.91 -12.32 8.22
CA ALA A 55 -12.19 -11.86 7.68
C ALA A 55 -12.64 -12.71 6.49
N CYS A 56 -11.77 -13.00 5.52
CA CYS A 56 -12.11 -13.90 4.41
C CYS A 56 -12.57 -15.28 4.89
N LEU A 57 -11.91 -15.87 5.88
CA LEU A 57 -12.30 -17.16 6.43
C LEU A 57 -13.63 -17.10 7.19
N ARG A 58 -13.90 -16.00 7.92
CA ARG A 58 -15.15 -15.80 8.67
C ARG A 58 -16.35 -15.48 7.77
N SER A 59 -16.13 -14.84 6.63
CA SER A 59 -17.20 -14.52 5.66
C SER A 59 -17.72 -15.75 4.90
N HIS A 60 -17.59 -16.95 5.47
CA HIS A 60 -17.93 -18.24 4.87
C HIS A 60 -17.36 -18.44 3.46
N SER A 61 -16.30 -17.72 3.11
CA SER A 61 -15.64 -17.87 1.82
C SER A 61 -14.81 -19.15 1.87
N HIS A 62 -14.95 -20.01 0.87
CA HIS A 62 -14.22 -21.27 0.83
C HIS A 62 -12.71 -21.00 0.96
N PRO A 63 -11.92 -21.78 1.73
CA PRO A 63 -10.48 -21.54 1.90
C PRO A 63 -9.71 -21.39 0.58
N LEU A 64 -10.18 -22.05 -0.49
CA LEU A 64 -9.64 -21.91 -1.84
C LEU A 64 -9.91 -20.54 -2.48
N GLN A 65 -11.01 -19.86 -2.15
CA GLN A 65 -11.28 -18.50 -2.65
C GLN A 65 -10.32 -17.50 -2.03
N CYS A 66 -10.00 -17.63 -0.73
CA CYS A 66 -8.98 -16.80 -0.09
C CYS A 66 -7.60 -17.00 -0.75
N LYS A 67 -7.23 -18.26 -1.04
CA LYS A 67 -6.03 -18.57 -1.84
C LYS A 67 -6.12 -18.03 -3.27
N ALA A 68 -7.30 -18.07 -3.90
CA ALA A 68 -7.50 -17.53 -5.24
C ALA A 68 -7.31 -16.01 -5.25
N LEU A 69 -7.83 -15.29 -4.26
CA LEU A 69 -7.59 -13.85 -4.10
C LEU A 69 -6.09 -13.54 -3.95
N GLU A 70 -5.38 -14.33 -3.13
CA GLU A 70 -3.92 -14.20 -2.99
C GLU A 70 -3.19 -14.37 -4.32
N ARG A 71 -3.60 -15.36 -5.13
CA ARG A 71 -3.07 -15.57 -6.49
C ARG A 71 -3.45 -14.45 -7.45
N CYS A 72 -4.69 -13.97 -7.42
CA CYS A 72 -5.17 -12.88 -8.25
C CYS A 72 -4.36 -11.61 -7.99
N PHE A 73 -4.13 -11.25 -6.71
CA PHE A 73 -3.29 -10.11 -6.37
C PHE A 73 -1.87 -10.27 -6.89
N ASN A 74 -1.26 -11.45 -6.75
CA ASN A 74 0.07 -11.69 -7.29
C ASN A 74 0.13 -11.55 -8.82
N VAL A 75 -0.85 -12.11 -9.55
CA VAL A 75 -0.94 -11.96 -11.01
C VAL A 75 -1.08 -10.50 -11.41
N VAL A 76 -1.96 -9.75 -10.75
CA VAL A 76 -2.16 -8.32 -11.04
C VAL A 76 -0.90 -7.52 -10.71
N LEU A 77 -0.24 -7.77 -9.58
CA LEU A 77 1.01 -7.10 -9.21
C LEU A 77 2.14 -7.35 -10.21
N ASN A 78 2.21 -8.55 -10.80
CA ASN A 78 3.16 -8.88 -11.87
C ASN A 78 2.81 -8.25 -13.23
N ARG A 79 1.55 -7.82 -13.42
CA ARG A 79 1.07 -7.16 -14.63
C ARG A 79 0.97 -5.64 -14.51
N LEU A 80 1.11 -5.09 -13.30
CA LEU A 80 1.16 -3.64 -13.13
C LEU A 80 2.32 -3.11 -13.98
N PRO A 81 2.11 -2.04 -14.76
CA PRO A 81 3.22 -1.43 -15.47
C PRO A 81 4.25 -1.00 -14.43
N ALA A 82 5.40 -1.67 -14.40
CA ALA A 82 6.57 -1.16 -13.70
C ALA A 82 6.74 0.27 -14.23
N SER A 83 6.84 1.26 -13.33
CA SER A 83 6.91 2.68 -13.69
C SER A 83 8.21 3.07 -14.39
N ALA A 84 8.63 2.31 -15.40
CA ALA A 84 9.83 2.55 -16.18
C ALA A 84 9.58 3.35 -17.49
N ALA A 85 8.34 3.70 -17.87
CA ALA A 85 8.11 4.17 -19.25
C ALA A 85 6.97 5.19 -19.50
N VAL A 86 6.85 6.24 -18.70
CA VAL A 86 6.38 7.55 -19.22
C VAL A 86 7.44 8.64 -19.10
N ALA A 87 8.71 8.24 -18.94
CA ALA A 87 9.87 9.12 -19.13
C ALA A 87 10.11 9.47 -20.62
N SER A 88 9.19 9.13 -21.53
CA SER A 88 9.15 9.73 -22.86
C SER A 88 8.43 11.08 -22.83
N SER A 89 8.93 12.01 -22.02
CA SER A 89 9.01 13.41 -22.41
C SER A 89 10.48 13.71 -22.63
N PRO A 90 11.07 13.35 -23.79
CA PRO A 90 12.28 14.03 -24.19
C PRO A 90 11.82 15.46 -24.53
N LEU A 91 12.35 16.44 -23.80
CA LEU A 91 12.66 17.80 -24.23
C LEU A 91 12.61 18.73 -23.00
N LEU A 92 13.73 19.42 -22.81
CA LEU A 92 13.94 20.54 -21.88
C LEU A 92 14.27 20.20 -20.43
N GLY A 93 15.49 19.69 -20.25
CA GLY A 93 16.50 20.45 -19.51
C GLY A 93 16.56 20.30 -17.99
N GLY A 94 17.72 19.86 -17.52
CA GLY A 94 18.24 20.25 -16.21
C GLY A 94 18.27 19.15 -15.15
N HIS A 95 19.40 18.43 -15.12
CA HIS A 95 20.18 18.12 -13.92
C HIS A 95 19.41 17.91 -12.60
N ASP A 96 19.31 16.65 -12.17
CA ASP A 96 20.05 16.15 -11.00
C ASP A 96 19.71 14.67 -10.80
N HIS A 97 20.57 13.82 -11.34
CA HIS A 97 20.50 12.37 -11.20
C HIS A 97 21.05 11.96 -9.84
N HIS A 98 20.52 12.54 -8.77
CA HIS A 98 20.76 12.05 -7.42
C HIS A 98 19.79 10.90 -7.20
N HIS A 99 20.21 9.71 -7.60
CA HIS A 99 19.62 8.41 -7.29
C HIS A 99 19.75 8.14 -5.78
N HIS A 100 19.27 9.08 -4.97
CA HIS A 100 19.09 8.92 -3.55
C HIS A 100 18.08 7.79 -3.40
N TYR A 101 18.46 6.81 -2.59
CA TYR A 101 17.68 5.70 -2.07
C TYR A 101 16.33 6.19 -1.48
N TYR A 102 15.44 6.70 -2.33
CA TYR A 102 14.15 7.22 -1.92
C TYR A 102 13.28 6.01 -1.63
N PRO A 103 12.70 5.89 -0.41
CA PRO A 103 11.71 4.86 -0.15
C PRO A 103 10.61 5.00 -1.20
N SER A 104 10.18 3.86 -1.77
CA SER A 104 9.12 3.78 -2.79
C SER A 104 7.99 4.75 -2.45
N SER A 105 7.66 5.64 -3.38
CA SER A 105 6.69 6.71 -3.12
C SER A 105 5.31 6.10 -2.87
N LEU A 106 4.54 6.64 -1.93
CA LEU A 106 3.15 6.21 -1.75
C LEU A 106 2.29 6.75 -2.88
N SER A 107 1.38 5.94 -3.43
CA SER A 107 0.43 6.43 -4.44
C SER A 107 -0.58 7.39 -3.84
N ASN A 108 -1.09 8.31 -4.67
CA ASN A 108 -2.14 9.24 -4.25
C ASN A 108 -3.37 8.50 -3.69
N ALA A 109 -3.75 7.39 -4.32
CA ALA A 109 -4.84 6.55 -3.84
C ALA A 109 -4.55 5.97 -2.44
N LEU A 110 -3.30 5.57 -2.18
CA LEU A 110 -2.90 5.06 -0.87
C LEU A 110 -2.87 6.16 0.19
N VAL A 111 -2.33 7.33 -0.13
CA VAL A 111 -2.36 8.51 0.75
C VAL A 111 -3.80 8.90 1.07
N ALA A 112 -4.69 8.91 0.07
CA ALA A 112 -6.11 9.20 0.26
C ALA A 112 -6.79 8.15 1.15
N ALA A 113 -6.49 6.86 0.96
CA ALA A 113 -7.00 5.79 1.81
C ALA A 113 -6.57 5.96 3.28
N PHE A 114 -5.32 6.32 3.52
CA PHE A 114 -4.84 6.59 4.88
C PHE A 114 -5.49 7.84 5.49
N LYS A 115 -5.59 8.95 4.73
CA LYS A 115 -6.31 10.15 5.21
C LYS A 115 -7.75 9.82 5.60
N ARG A 116 -8.42 8.98 4.80
CA ARG A 116 -9.78 8.50 5.12
C ARG A 116 -9.79 7.63 6.38
N ALA A 117 -8.85 6.70 6.52
CA ALA A 117 -8.74 5.87 7.73
C ALA A 117 -8.52 6.74 8.98
N GLN A 118 -7.64 7.75 8.91
CA GLN A 118 -7.41 8.70 10.00
C GLN A 118 -8.67 9.50 10.34
N ALA A 119 -9.43 9.95 9.34
CA ALA A 119 -10.70 10.64 9.56
C ALA A 119 -11.72 9.75 10.29
N HIS A 120 -11.77 8.46 9.97
CA HIS A 120 -12.62 7.49 10.68
C HIS A 120 -12.17 7.25 12.12
N GLN A 121 -10.86 7.20 12.40
CA GLN A 121 -10.34 7.03 13.77
C GLN A 121 -10.78 8.20 14.69
N ARG A 122 -10.75 9.44 14.19
CA ARG A 122 -11.20 10.62 14.95
C ARG A 122 -12.69 10.56 15.31
N ARG A 123 -13.52 9.95 14.46
CA ARG A 123 -14.95 9.77 14.72
C ARG A 123 -15.23 8.61 15.69
N GLY A 124 -14.50 7.50 15.59
CA GLY A 124 -14.66 6.39 16.54
C GLY A 124 -14.27 6.78 17.97
N SER A 125 -13.25 7.61 18.13
CA SER A 125 -12.80 8.08 19.45
C SER A 125 -13.85 8.94 20.18
N VAL A 126 -14.72 9.65 19.47
CA VAL A 126 -15.77 10.46 20.12
C VAL A 126 -16.99 9.63 20.52
N GLU A 127 -17.27 8.53 19.80
CA GLU A 127 -18.39 7.63 20.14
C GLU A 127 -18.08 6.79 21.39
N SER A 128 -16.81 6.40 21.61
CA SER A 128 -16.42 5.64 22.81
C SER A 128 -16.30 6.47 24.10
N GLN A 129 -16.58 7.78 24.05
CA GLN A 129 -16.59 8.67 25.22
C GLN A 129 -18.00 9.03 25.72
N GLN A 130 -19.05 8.46 25.13
CA GLN A 130 -20.44 8.55 25.64
C GLN A 130 -20.82 7.27 26.38
#